data_AF-K2HCA9-F1
#
_entry.id   AF-K2HCA9-F1
#
_cell.length_a   1.000
_cell.length_b   1.000
_cell.length_c   1.000
_cell.angle_alpha   90.00
_cell.angle_beta   90.00
_cell.angle_gamma   90.00
#
_symmetry.space_group_name_H-M   'P 1'
#
loop_
_entity.id
_entity.type
_entity.pdbx_description
1 polymer ?
#
loop_
_entity_poly.entity_id
_entity_poly.type
_entity_poly.pdbx_seq_one_letter_code
_entity_poly.pdbx_strand_id
1 'polypeptide(L)'
;MAEELIQQLKENENGYIDDIYKNHSHQQIENTTLQQLKGFLADKSDELKQAVYDNYQEFLAITRRLEEIEQDFMTIHTQFNAIGTELDELNQHYATEMREQQSKLDKLITERSSFLNISNSLNNENNDMTSKIPQLRKDIKYILDAPSLLQVYLSQWNFDECIKIHDNVRHLLNKNNDLKNVLKGHVALDQFEEMIDHIVDKLKKRLFDLSLSSRQTVVIINHLKKVTNEEKAMLIFLDARTKTAKERIERELHSENLSLVTQNVCSFAFPLIKSTHSVFVTSFPVAPTSCFASWNISLINFVMNSLEKKIANKEVKQNSIKVDCVDKIITLYDIVPQELSLVFIVRKYLSNIVRSLSKSKDEIDPKMIQKLTSHGFGFPF
;
A
#
# COMPACT_ATOMS: atom_id res chain seq x y z
N MET A 1 11.14 43.75 -9.75
CA MET A 1 12.29 44.55 -10.25
C MET A 1 13.42 43.67 -10.81
N ALA A 2 14.17 42.90 -10.01
CA ALA A 2 15.28 42.08 -10.53
C ALA A 2 14.83 40.86 -11.37
N GLU A 3 13.74 40.19 -11.00
CA GLU A 3 13.18 39.07 -11.78
C GLU A 3 12.50 39.52 -13.08
N GLU A 4 11.85 40.68 -13.09
CA GLU A 4 11.28 41.31 -14.31
C GLU A 4 12.36 41.68 -15.31
N LEU A 5 13.52 42.16 -14.84
CA LEU A 5 14.68 42.45 -15.68
C LEU A 5 15.25 41.18 -16.34
N ILE A 6 15.34 40.08 -15.59
CA ILE A 6 15.81 38.79 -16.11
C ILE A 6 14.81 38.22 -17.12
N GLN A 7 13.51 38.36 -16.87
CA GLN A 7 12.46 37.93 -17.80
C GLN A 7 12.48 38.76 -19.10
N GLN A 8 12.63 40.08 -19.00
CA GLN A 8 12.76 40.98 -20.16
C GLN A 8 14.04 40.72 -20.97
N LEU A 9 15.18 40.47 -20.32
CA LEU A 9 16.43 40.10 -20.98
C LEU A 9 16.33 38.75 -21.70
N LYS A 10 15.61 37.77 -21.13
CA LYS A 10 15.36 36.46 -21.77
C LYS A 10 14.46 36.57 -23.00
N GLU A 11 13.52 37.51 -23.01
CA GLU A 11 12.53 37.66 -24.07
C GLU A 11 13.00 38.58 -25.21
N ASN A 12 13.78 39.63 -24.92
CA ASN A 12 14.32 40.54 -25.95
C ASN A 12 15.57 41.31 -25.49
N GLU A 13 16.72 40.63 -25.44
CA GLU A 13 18.01 41.19 -25.02
C GLU A 13 18.42 42.44 -25.82
N ASN A 14 18.31 42.39 -27.15
CA ASN A 14 18.70 43.51 -28.03
C ASN A 14 17.81 44.75 -27.83
N GLY A 15 16.50 44.56 -27.63
CA GLY A 15 15.57 45.67 -27.40
C GLY A 15 15.82 46.40 -26.07
N TYR A 16 16.21 45.66 -25.04
CA TYR A 16 16.56 46.23 -23.74
C TYR A 16 17.89 47.01 -23.80
N ILE A 17 18.91 46.44 -24.46
CA ILE A 17 20.20 47.10 -24.66
C ILE A 17 20.02 48.40 -25.47
N ASP A 18 19.27 48.36 -26.56
CA ASP A 18 18.98 49.53 -27.39
C ASP A 18 18.24 50.64 -26.61
N ASP A 19 17.32 50.28 -25.72
CA ASP A 19 16.57 51.24 -24.90
C ASP A 19 17.45 51.88 -23.81
N ILE A 20 18.39 51.12 -23.24
CA ILE A 20 19.41 51.67 -22.32
C ILE A 20 20.28 52.70 -23.04
N TYR A 21 20.84 52.36 -24.20
CA TYR A 21 21.73 53.24 -24.95
C TYR A 21 21.02 54.45 -25.57
N LYS A 22 19.71 54.38 -25.81
CA LYS A 22 18.90 55.52 -26.26
C LYS A 22 18.55 56.51 -25.15
N ASN A 23 18.28 56.00 -23.95
CA ASN A 23 17.70 56.82 -22.87
C ASN A 23 18.72 57.26 -21.80
N HIS A 24 19.93 56.70 -21.80
CA HIS A 24 20.95 57.00 -20.80
C HIS A 24 22.26 57.45 -21.46
N SER A 25 22.89 58.49 -20.88
CA SER A 25 24.22 58.91 -21.33
C SER A 25 25.28 57.86 -20.99
N HIS A 26 26.37 57.83 -21.76
CA HIS A 26 27.42 56.82 -21.61
C HIS A 26 28.00 56.76 -20.17
N GLN A 27 28.10 57.91 -19.49
CA GLN A 27 28.53 58.01 -18.08
C GLN A 27 27.50 57.46 -17.08
N GLN A 28 26.20 57.53 -17.37
CA GLN A 28 25.15 56.98 -16.50
C GLN A 28 25.08 55.45 -16.61
N ILE A 29 25.29 54.91 -17.82
CA ILE A 29 25.38 53.47 -18.05
C ILE A 29 26.57 52.88 -17.28
N GLU A 30 27.73 53.54 -17.35
CA GLU A 30 28.97 53.08 -16.72
C GLU A 30 28.96 53.21 -15.19
N ASN A 31 28.43 54.32 -14.65
CA ASN A 31 28.44 54.56 -13.21
C ASN A 31 27.27 53.95 -12.45
N THR A 32 26.10 53.77 -13.09
CA THR A 32 24.88 53.35 -12.39
C THR A 32 24.48 51.94 -12.77
N THR A 33 24.21 51.69 -14.05
CA THR A 33 23.71 50.37 -14.51
C THR A 33 24.76 49.28 -14.37
N LEU A 34 26.02 49.57 -14.73
CA LEU A 34 27.10 48.60 -14.67
C LEU A 34 27.54 48.30 -13.22
N GLN A 35 27.48 49.30 -12.32
CA GLN A 35 27.70 49.06 -10.89
C GLN A 35 26.57 48.25 -10.25
N GLN A 36 25.31 48.52 -10.61
CA GLN A 36 24.16 47.75 -10.12
C GLN A 36 24.21 46.29 -10.56
N LEU A 37 24.59 46.03 -11.82
CA LEU A 37 24.77 44.66 -12.32
C LEU A 37 25.94 43.95 -11.63
N LYS A 38 27.06 44.64 -11.40
CA LYS A 38 28.20 44.08 -10.64
C LYS A 38 27.82 43.77 -9.19
N GLY A 39 27.07 44.65 -8.53
CA GLY A 39 26.54 44.41 -7.18
C GLY A 39 25.61 43.20 -7.14
N PHE A 40 24.64 43.14 -8.06
CA PHE A 40 23.72 42.02 -8.17
C PHE A 40 24.42 40.68 -8.44
N LEU A 41 25.44 40.68 -9.32
CA LEU A 41 26.27 39.49 -9.58
C LEU A 41 27.07 39.07 -8.34
N ALA A 42 27.61 40.02 -7.58
CA ALA A 42 28.32 39.73 -6.33
C ALA A 42 27.37 39.12 -5.29
N ASP A 43 26.21 39.73 -5.07
CA ASP A 43 25.19 39.25 -4.13
C ASP A 43 24.69 37.85 -4.50
N LYS A 44 24.41 37.60 -5.79
CA LYS A 44 24.00 36.26 -6.26
C LYS A 44 25.12 35.23 -6.21
N SER A 45 26.36 35.65 -6.47
CA SER A 45 27.53 34.79 -6.27
C SER A 45 27.66 34.36 -4.81
N ASP A 46 27.47 35.29 -3.87
CA ASP A 46 27.63 35.00 -2.45
C ASP A 46 26.45 34.19 -1.89
N GLU A 47 25.22 34.44 -2.35
CA GLU A 47 24.05 33.59 -2.06
C GLU A 47 24.26 32.15 -2.55
N LEU A 48 24.81 31.99 -3.76
CA LEU A 48 25.12 30.66 -4.31
C LEU A 48 26.22 29.96 -3.51
N LYS A 49 27.30 30.67 -3.14
CA LYS A 49 28.38 30.10 -2.30
C LYS A 49 27.84 29.66 -0.95
N GLN A 50 26.98 30.46 -0.33
CA GLN A 50 26.37 30.13 0.95
C GLN A 50 25.47 28.89 0.83
N ALA A 51 24.61 28.84 -0.18
CA ALA A 51 23.75 27.68 -0.44
C ALA A 51 24.56 26.40 -0.71
N VAL A 52 25.66 26.49 -1.47
CA VAL A 52 26.56 25.35 -1.71
C VAL A 52 27.23 24.90 -0.41
N TYR A 53 27.66 25.84 0.43
CA TYR A 53 28.26 25.52 1.73
C TYR A 53 27.26 24.84 2.67
N ASP A 54 26.03 25.36 2.78
CA ASP A 54 24.99 24.81 3.63
C ASP A 54 24.57 23.41 3.17
N ASN A 55 24.38 23.22 1.85
CA ASN A 55 24.12 21.90 1.27
C ASN A 55 25.25 20.90 1.55
N TYR A 56 26.50 21.34 1.51
CA TYR A 56 27.65 20.50 1.83
C TYR A 56 27.69 20.12 3.32
N GLN A 57 27.35 21.04 4.23
CA GLN A 57 27.23 20.73 5.66
C GLN A 57 26.10 19.75 5.94
N GLU A 58 24.95 19.90 5.30
CA GLU A 58 23.85 18.94 5.38
C GLU A 58 24.26 17.56 4.86
N PHE A 59 24.95 17.50 3.71
CA PHE A 59 25.49 16.26 3.17
C PHE A 59 26.43 15.55 4.15
N LEU A 60 27.35 16.30 4.79
CA LEU A 60 28.24 15.73 5.80
C LEU A 60 27.47 15.23 7.04
N ALA A 61 26.45 15.96 7.50
CA ALA A 61 25.63 15.55 8.63
C ALA A 61 24.82 14.28 8.32
N ILE A 62 24.27 14.16 7.11
CA ILE A 62 23.57 12.96 6.63
C ILE A 62 24.56 11.79 6.56
N THR A 63 25.75 12.01 6.02
CA THR A 63 26.77 10.95 5.87
C THR A 63 27.18 10.40 7.24
N ARG A 64 27.42 11.25 8.24
CA ARG A 64 27.71 10.79 9.61
C ARG A 64 26.57 9.99 10.23
N ARG A 65 25.32 10.43 10.04
CA ARG A 65 24.16 9.68 10.52
C ARG A 65 24.02 8.31 9.82
N LEU A 66 24.38 8.22 8.54
CA LEU A 66 24.41 6.93 7.84
C LEU A 66 25.46 6.00 8.43
N GLU A 67 26.66 6.50 8.74
CA GLU A 67 27.71 5.72 9.41
C GLU A 67 27.27 5.22 10.80
N GLU A 68 26.60 6.08 11.59
CA GLU A 68 26.01 5.68 12.87
C GLU A 68 24.95 4.58 12.72
N ILE A 69 24.05 4.72 11.73
CA ILE A 69 23.02 3.71 11.45
C ILE A 69 23.64 2.39 10.98
N GLU A 70 24.69 2.42 10.16
CA GLU A 70 25.40 1.21 9.73
C GLU A 70 26.04 0.50 10.92
N GLN A 71 26.64 1.24 11.86
CA GLN A 71 27.20 0.67 13.09
C GLN A 71 26.12 0.06 13.99
N ASP A 72 24.97 0.72 14.12
CA ASP A 72 23.82 0.19 14.85
C ASP A 72 23.31 -1.10 14.19
N PHE A 73 23.25 -1.13 12.85
CA PHE A 73 22.82 -2.31 12.10
C PHE A 73 23.79 -3.49 12.30
N MET A 74 25.10 -3.24 12.35
CA MET A 74 26.09 -4.27 12.67
C MET A 74 25.91 -4.82 14.10
N THR A 75 25.57 -3.94 15.05
CA THR A 75 25.28 -4.35 16.43
C THR A 75 24.01 -5.21 16.50
N ILE A 76 22.95 -4.79 15.82
CA ILE A 76 21.70 -5.55 15.71
C ILE A 76 21.95 -6.92 15.05
N HIS A 77 22.71 -6.97 13.97
CA HIS A 77 23.03 -8.24 13.30
C HIS A 77 23.79 -9.18 14.24
N THR A 78 24.72 -8.65 15.04
CA THR A 78 25.46 -9.44 16.03
C THR A 78 24.52 -10.00 17.10
N GLN A 79 23.58 -9.18 17.60
CA GLN A 79 22.56 -9.62 18.56
C GLN A 79 21.61 -10.67 17.96
N PHE A 80 21.17 -10.51 16.72
CA PHE A 80 20.33 -11.50 16.03
C PHE A 80 21.04 -12.84 15.87
N ASN A 81 22.34 -12.83 15.54
CA ASN A 81 23.13 -14.04 15.45
C ASN A 81 23.23 -14.73 16.83
N ALA A 82 23.45 -13.96 17.90
CA ALA A 82 23.49 -14.50 19.26
C ALA A 82 22.14 -15.12 19.67
N ILE A 83 21.02 -14.44 19.39
CA ILE A 83 19.66 -14.99 19.61
C ILE A 83 19.45 -16.26 18.78
N GLY A 84 19.90 -16.28 17.53
CA GLY A 84 19.84 -17.47 16.68
C GLY A 84 20.58 -18.66 17.29
N THR A 85 21.79 -18.44 17.81
CA THR A 85 22.55 -19.49 18.50
C THR A 85 21.88 -19.95 19.79
N GLU A 86 21.35 -19.04 20.61
CA GLU A 86 20.62 -19.40 21.84
C GLU A 86 19.35 -20.21 21.53
N LEU A 87 18.64 -19.86 20.46
CA LEU A 87 17.45 -20.58 20.01
C LEU A 87 17.79 -22.00 19.52
N ASP A 88 18.91 -22.15 18.79
CA ASP A 88 19.41 -23.45 18.35
C ASP A 88 19.82 -24.34 19.54
N GLU A 89 20.50 -23.76 20.55
CA GLU A 89 20.83 -24.46 21.80
C GLU A 89 19.58 -24.89 22.57
N LEU A 90 18.58 -24.01 22.68
CA LEU A 90 17.31 -24.33 23.34
C LEU A 90 16.55 -25.45 22.60
N ASN A 91 16.53 -25.41 21.27
CA ASN A 91 15.92 -26.46 20.46
C ASN A 91 16.63 -27.81 20.63
N GLN A 92 17.97 -27.81 20.70
CA GLN A 92 18.73 -29.02 20.98
C GLN A 92 18.48 -29.57 22.39
N HIS A 93 18.38 -28.70 23.39
CA HIS A 93 18.04 -29.09 24.76
C HIS A 93 16.66 -29.74 24.81
N TYR A 94 15.65 -29.10 24.21
CA TYR A 94 14.29 -29.64 24.16
C TYR A 94 14.21 -30.99 23.43
N ALA A 95 14.90 -31.12 22.29
CA ALA A 95 14.97 -32.39 21.57
C ALA A 95 15.61 -33.51 22.39
N THR A 96 16.60 -33.18 23.22
CA THR A 96 17.27 -34.14 24.11
C THR A 96 16.36 -34.57 25.25
N GLU A 97 15.68 -33.61 25.89
CA GLU A 97 14.73 -33.88 26.97
C GLU A 97 13.54 -34.73 26.49
N MET A 98 13.03 -34.44 25.29
CA MET A 98 11.97 -35.26 24.66
C MET A 98 12.43 -36.69 24.37
N ARG A 99 13.68 -36.90 23.93
CA ARG A 99 14.25 -38.26 23.75
C ARG A 99 14.38 -38.99 25.07
N GLU A 100 14.79 -38.32 26.15
CA GLU A 100 14.85 -38.92 27.48
C GLU A 100 13.46 -39.31 27.99
N GLN A 101 12.47 -38.44 27.84
CA GLN A 101 11.09 -38.75 28.22
C GLN A 101 10.53 -39.91 27.40
N GLN A 102 10.80 -39.97 26.09
CA GLN A 102 10.41 -41.09 25.25
C GLN A 102 11.08 -42.39 25.70
N SER A 103 12.37 -42.37 26.04
CA SER A 103 13.10 -43.53 26.57
C SER A 103 12.53 -44.01 27.91
N LYS A 104 12.15 -43.09 28.81
CA LYS A 104 11.46 -43.42 30.07
C LYS A 104 10.10 -44.05 29.81
N LEU A 105 9.33 -43.51 28.86
CA LEU A 105 8.04 -44.05 28.46
C LEU A 105 8.19 -45.45 27.85
N ASP A 106 9.16 -45.68 26.98
CA ASP A 106 9.42 -46.98 26.36
C ASP A 106 9.82 -48.03 27.41
N LYS A 107 10.58 -47.66 28.44
CA LYS A 107 10.88 -48.53 29.60
C LYS A 107 9.61 -48.89 30.36
N LEU A 108 8.77 -47.90 30.68
CA LEU A 108 7.49 -48.14 31.38
C LEU A 108 6.53 -48.98 30.53
N ILE A 109 6.49 -48.79 29.22
CA ILE A 109 5.70 -49.61 28.29
C ILE A 109 6.25 -51.04 28.28
N THR A 110 7.57 -51.21 28.24
CA THR A 110 8.21 -52.53 28.27
C THR A 110 7.92 -53.26 29.58
N GLU A 111 8.06 -52.58 30.73
CA GLU A 111 7.68 -53.11 32.05
C GLU A 111 6.18 -53.44 32.11
N ARG A 112 5.31 -52.54 31.65
CA ARG A 112 3.87 -52.80 31.60
C ARG A 112 3.54 -53.98 30.70
N SER A 113 4.22 -54.12 29.56
CA SER A 113 4.00 -55.22 28.63
C SER A 113 4.57 -56.56 29.12
N SER A 114 5.61 -56.58 29.95
CA SER A 114 6.07 -57.79 30.66
C SER A 114 5.09 -58.18 31.77
N PHE A 115 4.53 -57.22 32.51
CA PHE A 115 3.42 -57.46 33.44
C PHE A 115 2.14 -57.94 32.72
N LEU A 116 1.81 -57.37 31.56
CA LEU A 116 0.66 -57.77 30.76
C LEU A 116 0.88 -59.10 30.03
N ASN A 117 2.11 -59.51 29.69
CA ASN A 117 2.36 -60.85 29.13
C ASN A 117 2.15 -61.97 30.16
N ILE A 118 2.33 -61.69 31.45
CA ILE A 118 1.88 -62.57 32.54
C ILE A 118 0.34 -62.58 32.63
N SER A 119 -0.31 -61.48 32.22
CA SER A 119 -1.79 -61.32 32.20
C SER A 119 -2.46 -61.85 30.92
N ASN A 120 -1.74 -61.91 29.80
CA ASN A 120 -2.24 -62.26 28.47
C ASN A 120 -2.27 -63.77 28.22
N SER A 121 -1.83 -64.60 29.17
CA SER A 121 -2.24 -66.01 29.20
C SER A 121 -3.75 -66.17 29.46
N LEU A 122 -4.48 -65.07 29.75
CA LEU A 122 -5.87 -65.12 30.20
C LEU A 122 -6.87 -64.28 29.42
N ASN A 123 -6.52 -63.56 28.35
CA ASN A 123 -7.55 -62.90 27.52
C ASN A 123 -7.10 -62.77 26.06
N ASN A 124 -7.46 -63.78 25.28
CA ASN A 124 -7.61 -63.64 23.83
C ASN A 124 -8.96 -63.00 23.52
N GLU A 125 -9.00 -62.29 22.41
CA GLU A 125 -10.15 -61.64 21.75
C GLU A 125 -10.46 -60.20 22.18
N ASN A 126 -10.06 -59.22 21.34
CA ASN A 126 -10.97 -58.31 20.62
C ASN A 126 -10.31 -56.96 20.16
N ASN A 127 -10.20 -56.81 18.83
CA ASN A 127 -10.61 -55.66 18.00
C ASN A 127 -9.71 -54.41 17.74
N ASP A 128 -9.33 -54.27 16.45
CA ASP A 128 -9.46 -53.09 15.55
C ASP A 128 -8.81 -51.72 15.88
N MET A 129 -7.75 -51.65 16.68
CA MET A 129 -6.91 -50.42 16.79
C MET A 129 -5.58 -50.52 16.06
N THR A 130 -5.09 -51.71 15.76
CA THR A 130 -3.78 -51.95 15.13
C THR A 130 -3.73 -51.52 13.66
N SER A 131 -4.88 -51.45 12.98
CA SER A 131 -5.01 -51.09 11.56
C SER A 131 -4.93 -49.59 11.28
N LYS A 132 -5.28 -48.72 12.25
CA LYS A 132 -5.33 -47.24 12.09
C LYS A 132 -4.01 -46.55 12.43
N ILE A 133 -3.15 -47.18 13.24
CA ILE A 133 -1.87 -46.63 13.70
C ILE A 133 -0.90 -46.26 12.55
N PRO A 134 -0.75 -47.07 11.47
CA PRO A 134 0.12 -46.71 10.35
C PRO A 134 -0.36 -45.49 9.57
N GLN A 135 -1.68 -45.32 9.45
CA GLN A 135 -2.28 -44.17 8.75
C GLN A 135 -2.11 -42.88 9.56
N LEU A 136 -2.38 -42.93 10.86
CA LEU A 136 -2.15 -41.82 11.78
C LEU A 136 -0.68 -41.35 11.79
N ARG A 137 0.29 -42.28 11.74
CA ARG A 137 1.72 -41.92 11.65
C ARG A 137 2.06 -41.20 10.34
N LYS A 138 1.47 -41.63 9.22
CA LYS A 138 1.65 -40.95 7.92
C LYS A 138 1.04 -39.56 7.93
N ASP A 139 -0.16 -39.41 8.51
CA ASP A 139 -0.85 -38.13 8.61
C ASP A 139 -0.07 -37.14 9.50
N ILE A 140 0.45 -37.59 10.65
CA ILE A 140 1.33 -36.78 11.52
C ILE A 140 2.58 -36.36 10.76
N LYS A 141 3.27 -37.30 10.10
CA LYS A 141 4.48 -37.00 9.35
C LYS A 141 4.23 -35.95 8.26
N TYR A 142 3.13 -36.08 7.52
CA TYR A 142 2.77 -35.10 6.50
C TYR A 142 2.51 -33.70 7.09
N ILE A 143 1.86 -33.61 8.26
CA ILE A 143 1.63 -32.32 8.95
C ILE A 143 2.97 -31.72 9.42
N LEU A 144 3.89 -32.52 9.94
CA LEU A 144 5.21 -32.07 10.38
C LEU A 144 6.11 -31.62 9.21
N ASP A 145 5.99 -32.27 8.04
CA ASP A 145 6.73 -31.90 6.84
C ASP A 145 6.08 -30.70 6.11
N ALA A 146 4.82 -30.36 6.40
CA ALA A 146 4.05 -29.34 5.70
C ALA A 146 4.69 -27.93 5.69
N PRO A 147 5.30 -27.40 6.78
CA PRO A 147 5.99 -26.11 6.72
C PRO A 147 7.11 -26.10 5.69
N SER A 148 7.97 -27.13 5.68
CA SER A 148 9.08 -27.22 4.72
C SER A 148 8.57 -27.27 3.27
N LEU A 149 7.48 -28.02 3.03
CA LEU A 149 6.85 -28.11 1.71
C LEU A 149 6.23 -26.77 1.30
N LEU A 150 5.52 -26.08 2.20
CA LEU A 150 4.97 -24.76 1.95
C LEU A 150 6.09 -23.76 1.62
N GLN A 151 7.23 -23.80 2.31
CA GLN A 151 8.36 -22.92 2.07
C GLN A 151 8.94 -23.09 0.66
N VAL A 152 9.08 -24.33 0.19
CA VAL A 152 9.54 -24.63 -1.16
C VAL A 152 8.57 -24.08 -2.21
N TYR A 153 7.27 -24.38 -2.09
CA TYR A 153 6.28 -23.91 -3.06
C TYR A 153 6.05 -22.40 -3.01
N LEU A 154 6.17 -21.79 -1.83
CA LEU A 154 6.11 -20.34 -1.64
C LEU A 154 7.33 -19.63 -2.26
N SER A 155 8.48 -20.29 -2.32
CA SER A 155 9.68 -19.79 -3.00
C SER A 155 9.54 -19.88 -4.52
N GLN A 156 8.85 -20.92 -5.02
CA GLN A 156 8.52 -21.10 -6.43
C GLN A 156 7.33 -20.26 -6.91
N TRP A 157 6.70 -19.47 -6.03
CA TRP A 157 5.48 -18.70 -6.32
C TRP A 157 4.27 -19.56 -6.76
N ASN A 158 4.26 -20.84 -6.40
CA ASN A 158 3.17 -21.75 -6.74
C ASN A 158 2.10 -21.77 -5.64
N PHE A 159 1.23 -20.76 -5.65
CA PHE A 159 0.18 -20.62 -4.63
C PHE A 159 -0.89 -21.73 -4.70
N ASP A 160 -1.13 -22.33 -5.85
CA ASP A 160 -2.11 -23.41 -5.99
C ASP A 160 -1.71 -24.66 -5.18
N GLU A 161 -0.43 -25.04 -5.23
CA GLU A 161 0.10 -26.15 -4.42
C GLU A 161 0.18 -25.79 -2.93
N CYS A 162 0.55 -24.54 -2.59
CA CYS A 162 0.48 -24.07 -1.19
C CYS A 162 -0.93 -24.23 -0.61
N ILE A 163 -1.95 -23.90 -1.38
CA ILE A 163 -3.35 -24.01 -0.93
C ILE A 163 -3.80 -25.46 -0.81
N LYS A 164 -3.37 -26.35 -1.72
CA LYS A 164 -3.66 -27.79 -1.59
C LYS A 164 -3.07 -28.37 -0.31
N ILE A 165 -1.83 -28.01 0.03
CA ILE A 165 -1.20 -28.42 1.29
C ILE A 165 -1.98 -27.87 2.47
N HIS A 166 -2.34 -26.59 2.42
CA HIS A 166 -3.16 -25.94 3.45
C HIS A 166 -4.49 -26.67 3.69
N ASP A 167 -5.25 -26.94 2.62
CA ASP A 167 -6.55 -27.60 2.69
C ASP A 167 -6.43 -29.05 3.20
N ASN A 168 -5.39 -29.77 2.76
CA ASN A 168 -5.11 -31.13 3.22
C ASN A 168 -4.78 -31.17 4.71
N VAL A 169 -3.89 -30.30 5.19
CA VAL A 169 -3.53 -30.21 6.62
C VAL A 169 -4.76 -29.84 7.45
N ARG A 170 -5.53 -28.83 7.03
CA ARG A 170 -6.76 -28.41 7.74
C ARG A 170 -7.81 -29.52 7.75
N HIS A 171 -7.96 -30.26 6.65
CA HIS A 171 -8.86 -31.41 6.58
C HIS A 171 -8.41 -32.55 7.51
N LEU A 172 -7.12 -32.88 7.55
CA LEU A 172 -6.57 -33.91 8.44
C LEU A 172 -6.74 -33.54 9.92
N LEU A 173 -6.52 -32.27 10.27
CA LEU A 173 -6.72 -31.76 11.63
C LEU A 173 -8.20 -31.75 12.04
N ASN A 174 -9.12 -31.43 11.13
CA ASN A 174 -10.56 -31.42 11.40
C ASN A 174 -11.16 -32.84 11.45
N LYS A 175 -10.62 -33.78 10.68
CA LYS A 175 -11.09 -35.17 10.66
C LYS A 175 -10.72 -35.92 11.95
N ASN A 176 -9.62 -35.54 12.60
CA ASN A 176 -9.08 -36.21 13.77
C ASN A 176 -8.88 -35.21 14.92
N ASN A 177 -9.93 -34.99 15.73
CA ASN A 177 -9.86 -34.07 16.88
C ASN A 177 -8.75 -34.45 17.89
N ASP A 178 -8.43 -35.73 18.02
CA ASP A 178 -7.35 -36.20 18.90
C ASP A 178 -5.96 -35.78 18.39
N LEU A 179 -5.75 -35.78 17.07
CA LEU A 179 -4.53 -35.26 16.44
C LEU A 179 -4.38 -33.77 16.67
N LYS A 180 -5.48 -33.01 16.53
CA LYS A 180 -5.49 -31.58 16.78
C LYS A 180 -5.12 -31.25 18.22
N ASN A 181 -5.56 -32.05 19.19
CA ASN A 181 -5.22 -31.86 20.60
C ASN A 181 -3.76 -32.25 20.91
N VAL A 182 -3.24 -33.31 20.30
CA VAL A 182 -1.85 -33.76 20.48
C VAL A 182 -0.85 -32.82 19.82
N LEU A 183 -1.19 -32.24 18.67
CA LEU A 183 -0.32 -31.32 17.93
C LEU A 183 -0.52 -29.85 18.34
N LYS A 184 -1.43 -29.55 19.28
CA LYS A 184 -1.66 -28.19 19.76
C LYS A 184 -0.44 -27.71 20.54
N GLY A 185 0.18 -26.61 20.09
CA GLY A 185 1.42 -26.09 20.67
C GLY A 185 2.69 -26.82 20.21
N HIS A 186 2.60 -27.65 19.16
CA HIS A 186 3.77 -28.21 18.50
C HIS A 186 4.37 -27.18 17.53
N VAL A 187 5.68 -26.97 17.60
CA VAL A 187 6.42 -25.94 16.81
C VAL A 187 6.12 -26.00 15.31
N ALA A 188 6.02 -27.21 14.73
CA ALA A 188 5.69 -27.36 13.30
C ALA A 188 4.30 -26.83 12.93
N LEU A 189 3.32 -26.87 13.85
CA LEU A 189 1.99 -26.32 13.62
C LEU A 189 2.01 -24.79 13.69
N ASP A 190 2.78 -24.24 14.64
CA ASP A 190 2.98 -22.79 14.76
C ASP A 190 3.70 -22.23 13.52
N GLN A 191 4.76 -22.91 13.07
CA GLN A 191 5.46 -22.59 11.83
C GLN A 191 4.53 -22.69 10.61
N PHE A 192 3.64 -23.69 10.58
CA PHE A 192 2.65 -23.82 9.51
C PHE A 192 1.66 -22.64 9.50
N GLU A 193 1.18 -22.19 10.67
CA GLU A 193 0.33 -21.01 10.79
C GLU A 193 1.06 -19.72 10.39
N GLU A 194 2.32 -19.54 10.81
CA GLU A 194 3.16 -18.42 10.40
C GLU A 194 3.41 -18.40 8.88
N MET A 195 3.62 -19.57 8.28
CA MET A 195 3.75 -19.71 6.83
C MET A 195 2.46 -19.35 6.07
N ILE A 196 1.30 -19.63 6.66
CA ILE A 196 0.02 -19.19 6.12
C ILE A 196 -0.06 -17.66 6.14
N ASP A 197 0.33 -17.02 7.24
CA ASP A 197 0.36 -15.56 7.32
C ASP A 197 1.33 -14.96 6.29
N HIS A 198 2.49 -15.59 6.07
CA HIS A 198 3.41 -15.19 5.00
C HIS A 198 2.82 -15.34 3.59
N ILE A 199 2.01 -16.38 3.34
CA ILE A 199 1.27 -16.52 2.08
C ILE A 199 0.28 -15.36 1.92
N VAL A 200 -0.50 -15.06 2.97
CA VAL A 200 -1.47 -13.96 2.96
C VAL A 200 -0.77 -12.63 2.70
N ASP A 201 0.37 -12.37 3.35
CA ASP A 201 1.15 -11.16 3.15
C ASP A 201 1.72 -11.04 1.74
N LYS A 202 2.23 -12.13 1.15
CA LYS A 202 2.68 -12.12 -0.25
C LYS A 202 1.52 -11.87 -1.22
N LEU A 203 0.35 -12.48 -0.99
CA LEU A 203 -0.84 -12.26 -1.80
C LEU A 203 -1.35 -10.82 -1.65
N LYS A 204 -1.34 -10.26 -0.43
CA LYS A 204 -1.66 -8.86 -0.16
C LYS A 204 -0.69 -7.92 -0.87
N LYS A 205 0.61 -8.17 -0.79
CA LYS A 205 1.65 -7.43 -1.54
C LYS A 205 1.39 -7.45 -3.04
N ARG A 206 0.98 -8.60 -3.58
CA ARG A 206 0.65 -8.73 -4.99
C ARG A 206 -0.60 -7.92 -5.36
N LEU A 207 -1.62 -7.86 -4.51
CA LEU A 207 -2.82 -7.03 -4.76
C LEU A 207 -2.54 -5.52 -4.82
N PHE A 208 -1.43 -5.04 -4.26
CA PHE A 208 -1.00 -3.63 -4.42
C PHE A 208 -0.46 -3.33 -5.82
N ASP A 209 -0.09 -4.34 -6.59
CA ASP A 209 0.43 -4.14 -7.94
C ASP A 209 -0.71 -3.73 -8.90
N LEU A 210 -0.65 -2.47 -9.31
CA LEU A 210 -1.58 -1.82 -10.24
C LEU A 210 -1.53 -2.39 -11.66
N SER A 211 -0.49 -3.15 -12.01
CA SER A 211 -0.32 -3.74 -13.34
C SER A 211 -1.14 -5.03 -13.53
N LEU A 212 -1.75 -5.55 -12.47
CA LEU A 212 -2.50 -6.79 -12.54
C LEU A 212 -3.79 -6.65 -13.35
N SER A 213 -4.00 -7.61 -14.26
CA SER A 213 -5.28 -7.76 -14.94
C SER A 213 -6.41 -8.13 -13.97
N SER A 214 -7.65 -7.81 -14.33
CA SER A 214 -8.83 -8.21 -13.56
C SER A 214 -8.87 -9.73 -13.32
N ARG A 215 -8.46 -10.53 -14.31
CA ARG A 215 -8.39 -12.00 -14.19
C ARG A 215 -7.38 -12.45 -13.14
N GLN A 216 -6.17 -11.89 -13.16
CA GLN A 216 -5.14 -12.21 -12.16
C GLN A 216 -5.56 -11.77 -10.74
N THR A 217 -6.23 -10.62 -10.64
CA THR A 217 -6.79 -10.14 -9.37
C THR A 217 -7.81 -11.13 -8.80
N VAL A 218 -8.73 -11.64 -9.63
CA VAL A 218 -9.72 -12.65 -9.22
C VAL A 218 -9.05 -13.95 -8.76
N VAL A 219 -8.00 -14.41 -9.45
CA VAL A 219 -7.25 -15.60 -9.04
C VAL A 219 -6.64 -15.40 -7.64
N ILE A 220 -5.99 -14.26 -7.41
CA ILE A 220 -5.39 -13.92 -6.11
C ILE A 220 -6.46 -13.83 -5.01
N ILE A 221 -7.62 -13.24 -5.31
CA ILE A 221 -8.73 -13.19 -4.36
C ILE A 221 -9.23 -14.60 -4.02
N ASN A 222 -9.39 -15.47 -5.02
CA ASN A 222 -9.81 -16.85 -4.80
C ASN A 222 -8.79 -17.62 -3.94
N HIS A 223 -7.50 -17.36 -4.13
CA HIS A 223 -6.44 -17.89 -3.28
C HIS A 223 -6.57 -17.40 -1.84
N LEU A 224 -6.79 -16.10 -1.63
CA LEU A 224 -7.02 -15.52 -0.30
C LEU A 224 -8.27 -16.07 0.40
N LYS A 225 -9.37 -16.27 -0.33
CA LYS A 225 -10.62 -16.84 0.19
C LYS A 225 -10.41 -18.24 0.77
N LYS A 226 -9.56 -19.06 0.14
CA LYS A 226 -9.28 -20.43 0.58
C LYS A 226 -8.39 -20.48 1.83
N VAL A 227 -7.38 -19.61 1.89
CA VAL A 227 -6.43 -19.58 3.02
C VAL A 227 -7.08 -18.99 4.28
N THR A 228 -7.78 -17.88 4.12
CA THR A 228 -8.39 -17.14 5.24
C THR A 228 -9.86 -17.49 5.40
N ASN A 229 -10.74 -16.59 4.97
CA ASN A 229 -12.18 -16.75 4.83
C ASN A 229 -12.67 -15.67 3.84
N GLU A 230 -13.93 -15.74 3.44
CA GLU A 230 -14.48 -14.81 2.45
C GLU A 230 -14.51 -13.36 2.94
N GLU A 231 -14.83 -13.14 4.21
CA GLU A 231 -14.91 -11.80 4.81
C GLU A 231 -13.55 -11.11 4.93
N LYS A 232 -12.52 -11.80 5.45
CA LYS A 232 -11.15 -11.25 5.54
C LYS A 232 -10.57 -11.02 4.15
N ALA A 233 -10.77 -11.95 3.21
CA ALA A 233 -10.31 -11.78 1.84
C ALA A 233 -10.93 -10.52 1.18
N MET A 234 -12.21 -10.28 1.42
CA MET A 234 -12.91 -9.07 0.98
C MET A 234 -12.30 -7.80 1.59
N LEU A 235 -12.10 -7.78 2.91
CA LEU A 235 -11.49 -6.62 3.59
C LEU A 235 -10.07 -6.35 3.09
N ILE A 236 -9.24 -7.38 2.92
CA ILE A 236 -7.88 -7.26 2.38
C ILE A 236 -7.90 -6.68 0.96
N PHE A 237 -8.83 -7.12 0.13
CA PHE A 237 -8.96 -6.61 -1.24
C PHE A 237 -9.33 -5.12 -1.26
N LEU A 238 -10.33 -4.71 -0.48
CA LEU A 238 -10.76 -3.30 -0.41
C LEU A 238 -9.69 -2.41 0.25
N ASP A 239 -8.98 -2.90 1.27
CA ASP A 239 -7.83 -2.23 1.89
C ASP A 239 -6.71 -2.00 0.88
N ALA A 240 -6.33 -3.05 0.13
CA ALA A 240 -5.30 -2.96 -0.90
C ALA A 240 -5.65 -1.92 -1.96
N ARG A 241 -6.90 -1.92 -2.46
CA ARG A 241 -7.38 -0.92 -3.42
C ARG A 241 -7.40 0.49 -2.85
N THR A 242 -7.77 0.65 -1.58
CA THR A 242 -7.75 1.96 -0.90
C THR A 242 -6.35 2.54 -0.81
N LYS A 243 -5.40 1.76 -0.29
CA LYS A 243 -4.03 2.23 -0.08
C LYS A 243 -3.32 2.48 -1.42
N THR A 244 -3.53 1.62 -2.41
CA THR A 244 -3.09 1.85 -3.80
C THR A 244 -3.63 3.19 -4.35
N ALA A 245 -4.92 3.46 -4.12
CA ALA A 245 -5.54 4.69 -4.59
C ALA A 245 -4.93 5.93 -3.90
N LYS A 246 -4.81 5.88 -2.56
CA LYS A 246 -4.23 6.98 -1.76
C LYS A 246 -2.80 7.30 -2.20
N GLU A 247 -1.93 6.30 -2.28
CA GLU A 247 -0.52 6.49 -2.66
C GLU A 247 -0.38 7.06 -4.09
N ARG A 248 -1.27 6.68 -5.02
CA ARG A 248 -1.24 7.27 -6.37
C ARG A 248 -1.77 8.70 -6.38
N ILE A 249 -2.90 8.95 -5.74
CA ILE A 249 -3.52 10.28 -5.68
C ILE A 249 -2.59 11.27 -5.00
N GLU A 250 -1.99 10.90 -3.87
CA GLU A 250 -1.02 11.75 -3.15
C GLU A 250 0.16 12.12 -4.03
N ARG A 251 0.73 11.17 -4.79
CA ARG A 251 1.79 11.47 -5.76
C ARG A 251 1.37 12.48 -6.83
N GLU A 252 0.19 12.29 -7.44
CA GLU A 252 -0.33 13.23 -8.45
C GLU A 252 -0.62 14.61 -7.87
N LEU A 253 -1.03 14.69 -6.60
CA LEU A 253 -1.32 15.96 -5.93
C LEU A 253 -0.08 16.83 -5.72
N HIS A 254 1.16 16.37 -5.92
CA HIS A 254 2.36 17.20 -5.77
C HIS A 254 2.63 18.11 -6.98
N SER A 255 1.95 17.91 -8.11
CA SER A 255 2.16 18.74 -9.30
C SER A 255 1.57 20.16 -9.14
N GLU A 256 2.18 21.12 -9.83
CA GLU A 256 1.80 22.55 -9.82
C GLU A 256 0.61 22.85 -10.74
N ASN A 257 0.45 22.09 -11.84
CA ASN A 257 -0.64 22.34 -12.78
C ASN A 257 -1.96 21.71 -12.29
N LEU A 258 -2.81 22.54 -11.68
CA LEU A 258 -4.06 22.11 -11.07
C LEU A 258 -5.02 21.40 -12.04
N SER A 259 -5.14 21.89 -13.27
CA SER A 259 -6.02 21.30 -14.29
C SER A 259 -5.55 19.91 -14.72
N LEU A 260 -4.23 19.71 -14.82
CA LEU A 260 -3.63 18.41 -15.10
C LEU A 260 -3.77 17.46 -13.90
N VAL A 261 -3.55 17.95 -12.68
CA VAL A 261 -3.75 17.17 -11.44
C VAL A 261 -5.18 16.66 -11.35
N THR A 262 -6.17 17.52 -11.55
CA THR A 262 -7.59 17.14 -11.53
C THR A 262 -7.88 16.07 -12.58
N GLN A 263 -7.36 16.24 -13.80
CA GLN A 263 -7.52 15.25 -14.86
C GLN A 263 -6.91 13.90 -14.50
N ASN A 264 -5.66 13.87 -14.03
CA ASN A 264 -4.95 12.62 -13.69
C ASN A 264 -5.63 11.89 -12.53
N VAL A 265 -5.99 12.61 -11.47
CA VAL A 265 -6.65 12.03 -10.28
C VAL A 265 -8.01 11.43 -10.68
N CYS A 266 -8.84 12.16 -11.41
CA CYS A 266 -10.16 11.68 -11.83
C CYS A 266 -10.08 10.52 -12.84
N SER A 267 -9.17 10.63 -13.82
CA SER A 267 -8.96 9.58 -14.85
C SER A 267 -8.41 8.29 -14.26
N PHE A 268 -7.82 8.33 -13.08
CA PHE A 268 -7.40 7.14 -12.35
C PHE A 268 -8.48 6.63 -11.39
N ALA A 269 -9.01 7.50 -10.53
CA ALA A 269 -9.88 7.11 -9.43
C ALA A 269 -11.23 6.56 -9.90
N PHE A 270 -11.87 7.18 -10.90
CA PHE A 270 -13.19 6.75 -11.37
C PHE A 270 -13.15 5.40 -12.12
N PRO A 271 -12.19 5.16 -13.03
CA PRO A 271 -12.01 3.82 -13.60
C PRO A 271 -11.61 2.77 -12.56
N LEU A 272 -10.85 3.14 -11.53
CA LEU A 272 -10.52 2.23 -10.44
C LEU A 272 -11.77 1.76 -9.67
N ILE A 273 -12.73 2.65 -9.40
CA ILE A 273 -14.01 2.29 -8.77
C ILE A 273 -14.77 1.29 -9.65
N LYS A 274 -14.87 1.55 -10.95
CA LYS A 274 -15.55 0.66 -11.91
C LYS A 274 -14.88 -0.72 -11.97
N SER A 275 -13.55 -0.75 -12.07
CA SER A 275 -12.76 -2.00 -12.09
C SER A 275 -12.92 -2.77 -10.78
N THR A 276 -12.87 -2.08 -9.65
CA THR A 276 -13.02 -2.69 -8.31
C THR A 276 -14.41 -3.29 -8.15
N HIS A 277 -15.46 -2.61 -8.62
CA HIS A 277 -16.82 -3.14 -8.60
C HIS A 277 -16.96 -4.42 -9.43
N SER A 278 -16.46 -4.42 -10.66
CA SER A 278 -16.51 -5.60 -11.54
C SER A 278 -15.81 -6.82 -10.92
N VAL A 279 -14.62 -6.62 -10.33
CA VAL A 279 -13.89 -7.67 -9.62
C VAL A 279 -14.63 -8.10 -8.34
N PHE A 280 -15.24 -7.16 -7.61
CA PHE A 280 -15.96 -7.43 -6.38
C PHE A 280 -17.18 -8.33 -6.63
N VAL A 281 -18.05 -7.96 -7.58
CA VAL A 281 -19.25 -8.74 -7.94
C VAL A 281 -18.86 -10.14 -8.42
N THR A 282 -17.78 -10.25 -9.19
CA THR A 282 -17.30 -11.55 -9.71
C THR A 282 -16.73 -12.44 -8.59
N SER A 283 -16.00 -11.86 -7.64
CA SER A 283 -15.25 -12.62 -6.64
C SER A 283 -16.03 -12.88 -5.34
N PHE A 284 -17.04 -12.06 -5.06
CA PHE A 284 -17.81 -12.06 -3.81
C PHE A 284 -19.32 -11.98 -4.07
N PRO A 285 -19.92 -12.97 -4.75
CA PRO A 285 -21.35 -12.91 -5.12
C PRO A 285 -22.30 -12.97 -3.91
N VAL A 286 -21.86 -13.53 -2.79
CA VAL A 286 -22.66 -13.69 -1.55
C VAL A 286 -22.40 -12.56 -0.56
N ALA A 287 -21.40 -11.70 -0.82
CA ALA A 287 -21.02 -10.66 0.13
C ALA A 287 -22.03 -9.49 0.16
N PRO A 288 -22.21 -8.83 1.32
CA PRO A 288 -23.08 -7.68 1.42
C PRO A 288 -22.61 -6.53 0.51
N THR A 289 -23.47 -6.09 -0.40
CA THR A 289 -23.19 -4.93 -1.28
C THR A 289 -22.95 -3.65 -0.49
N SER A 290 -23.43 -3.57 0.76
CA SER A 290 -23.21 -2.47 1.69
C SER A 290 -21.72 -2.24 2.00
N CYS A 291 -20.91 -3.30 2.05
CA CYS A 291 -19.46 -3.18 2.29
C CYS A 291 -18.77 -2.43 1.14
N PHE A 292 -19.08 -2.82 -0.10
CA PHE A 292 -18.58 -2.12 -1.28
C PHE A 292 -19.11 -0.67 -1.34
N ALA A 293 -20.39 -0.45 -1.03
CA ALA A 293 -20.97 0.89 -1.02
C ALA A 293 -20.27 1.82 -0.01
N SER A 294 -20.00 1.32 1.21
CA SER A 294 -19.24 2.05 2.23
C SER A 294 -17.82 2.40 1.74
N TRP A 295 -17.14 1.44 1.11
CA TRP A 295 -15.83 1.66 0.50
C TRP A 295 -15.88 2.73 -0.61
N ASN A 296 -16.85 2.65 -1.52
CA ASN A 296 -17.04 3.60 -2.62
C ASN A 296 -17.28 5.03 -2.08
N ILE A 297 -18.14 5.16 -1.07
CA ILE A 297 -18.39 6.44 -0.38
C ILE A 297 -17.09 7.00 0.20
N SER A 298 -16.33 6.17 0.92
CA SER A 298 -15.07 6.58 1.56
C SER A 298 -14.03 7.05 0.53
N LEU A 299 -13.86 6.31 -0.57
CA LEU A 299 -12.91 6.65 -1.62
C LEU A 299 -13.31 7.93 -2.37
N ILE A 300 -14.59 8.09 -2.74
CA ILE A 300 -15.06 9.31 -3.41
C ILE A 300 -14.90 10.52 -2.48
N ASN A 301 -15.23 10.39 -1.19
CA ASN A 301 -15.00 11.47 -0.23
C ASN A 301 -13.51 11.84 -0.14
N PHE A 302 -12.61 10.86 -0.13
CA PHE A 302 -11.16 11.12 -0.10
C PHE A 302 -10.68 11.85 -1.36
N VAL A 303 -11.06 11.37 -2.55
CA VAL A 303 -10.70 11.99 -3.84
C VAL A 303 -11.21 13.42 -3.89
N MET A 304 -12.50 13.63 -3.59
CA MET A 304 -13.14 14.94 -3.70
C MET A 304 -12.64 15.93 -2.66
N ASN A 305 -12.40 15.50 -1.41
CA ASN A 305 -11.83 16.35 -0.37
C ASN A 305 -10.39 16.78 -0.70
N SER A 306 -9.58 15.87 -1.25
CA SER A 306 -8.22 16.19 -1.67
C SER A 306 -8.18 17.21 -2.81
N LEU A 307 -9.06 17.03 -3.80
CA LEU A 307 -9.22 17.99 -4.90
C LEU A 307 -9.80 19.33 -4.42
N GLU A 308 -10.83 19.31 -3.56
CA GLU A 308 -11.41 20.53 -2.97
C GLU A 308 -10.34 21.36 -2.26
N LYS A 309 -9.53 20.74 -1.39
CA LYS A 309 -8.46 21.44 -0.66
C LYS A 309 -7.44 22.09 -1.60
N LYS A 310 -7.06 21.41 -2.67
CA LYS A 310 -6.08 21.90 -3.64
C LYS A 310 -6.67 23.01 -4.52
N ILE A 311 -7.92 22.85 -4.99
CA ILE A 311 -8.60 23.79 -5.90
C ILE A 311 -9.09 25.03 -5.16
N ALA A 312 -9.65 24.88 -3.96
CA ALA A 312 -10.15 25.98 -3.14
C ALA A 312 -9.04 26.68 -2.32
N ASN A 313 -7.76 26.32 -2.54
CA ASN A 313 -6.63 27.01 -1.92
C ASN A 313 -6.63 28.50 -2.32
N LYS A 314 -6.36 29.38 -1.35
CA LYS A 314 -6.35 30.84 -1.51
C LYS A 314 -5.27 31.33 -2.48
N GLU A 315 -4.23 30.53 -2.70
CA GLU A 315 -3.13 30.82 -3.64
C GLU A 315 -3.55 30.67 -5.11
N VAL A 316 -4.59 29.88 -5.39
CA VAL A 316 -5.16 29.74 -6.73
C VAL A 316 -6.09 30.91 -6.98
N LYS A 317 -5.54 31.99 -7.54
CA LYS A 317 -6.28 33.23 -7.81
C LYS A 317 -7.18 33.13 -9.06
N GLN A 318 -6.72 32.44 -10.10
CA GLN A 318 -7.44 32.37 -11.39
C GLN A 318 -8.71 31.52 -11.31
N ASN A 319 -9.87 32.17 -11.43
CA ASN A 319 -11.19 31.51 -11.48
C ASN A 319 -11.37 30.60 -12.70
N SER A 320 -10.72 30.92 -13.82
CA SER A 320 -10.74 30.11 -15.05
C SER A 320 -10.31 28.67 -14.81
N ILE A 321 -9.22 28.46 -14.06
CA ILE A 321 -8.67 27.15 -13.75
C ILE A 321 -9.64 26.36 -12.87
N LYS A 322 -10.25 27.01 -11.88
CA LYS A 322 -11.21 26.36 -10.97
C LYS A 322 -12.46 25.87 -11.72
N VAL A 323 -12.97 26.67 -12.65
CA VAL A 323 -14.12 26.29 -13.51
C VAL A 323 -13.74 25.13 -14.43
N ASP A 324 -12.55 25.15 -15.02
CA ASP A 324 -12.04 24.04 -15.84
C ASP A 324 -11.90 22.74 -15.02
N CYS A 325 -11.42 22.82 -13.78
CA CYS A 325 -11.34 21.66 -12.88
C CYS A 325 -12.74 21.10 -12.58
N VAL A 326 -13.74 21.95 -12.31
CA VAL A 326 -15.12 21.51 -12.07
C VAL A 326 -15.67 20.78 -13.31
N ASP A 327 -15.48 21.35 -14.50
CA ASP A 327 -15.92 20.75 -15.76
C ASP A 327 -15.29 19.38 -16.00
N LYS A 328 -13.97 19.26 -15.79
CA LYS A 328 -13.24 17.99 -15.91
C LYS A 328 -13.73 16.95 -14.92
N ILE A 329 -13.98 17.31 -13.66
CA ILE A 329 -14.48 16.38 -12.65
C ILE A 329 -15.83 15.80 -13.10
N ILE A 330 -16.75 16.65 -13.56
CA ILE A 330 -18.09 16.20 -13.98
C ILE A 330 -17.97 15.29 -15.20
N THR A 331 -17.25 15.74 -16.23
CA THR A 331 -17.09 14.99 -17.49
C THR A 331 -16.45 13.62 -17.25
N LEU A 332 -15.43 13.54 -16.37
CA LEU A 332 -14.78 12.28 -16.06
C LEU A 332 -15.61 11.41 -15.11
N TYR A 333 -16.49 12.00 -14.31
CA TYR A 333 -17.37 11.25 -13.41
C TYR A 333 -18.43 10.46 -14.18
N ASP A 334 -18.85 10.91 -15.36
CA ASP A 334 -19.83 10.22 -16.20
C ASP A 334 -19.39 8.80 -16.62
N ILE A 335 -18.10 8.47 -16.49
CA ILE A 335 -17.56 7.12 -16.71
C ILE A 335 -18.04 6.13 -15.63
N VAL A 336 -18.42 6.62 -14.44
CA VAL A 336 -18.92 5.80 -13.34
C VAL A 336 -20.35 5.33 -13.69
N PRO A 337 -20.62 4.01 -13.70
CA PRO A 337 -21.96 3.48 -13.95
C PRO A 337 -23.02 4.09 -13.02
N GLN A 338 -24.23 4.32 -13.54
CA GLN A 338 -25.32 4.94 -12.78
C GLN A 338 -25.65 4.19 -11.48
N GLU A 339 -25.52 2.87 -11.46
CA GLU A 339 -25.72 2.02 -10.29
C GLU A 339 -24.73 2.28 -9.14
N LEU A 340 -23.55 2.82 -9.47
CA LEU A 340 -22.48 3.16 -8.52
C LEU A 340 -22.36 4.67 -8.28
N SER A 341 -23.28 5.42 -8.87
CA SER A 341 -23.23 6.87 -8.92
C SER A 341 -23.53 7.48 -7.56
N LEU A 342 -22.55 8.22 -7.05
CA LEU A 342 -22.62 9.09 -5.89
C LEU A 342 -22.53 10.55 -6.32
N VAL A 343 -23.22 10.91 -7.42
CA VAL A 343 -23.28 12.29 -7.95
C VAL A 343 -23.65 13.30 -6.85
N PHE A 344 -24.50 12.95 -5.89
CA PHE A 344 -24.86 13.84 -4.79
C PHE A 344 -23.66 14.22 -3.91
N ILE A 345 -22.74 13.28 -3.67
CA ILE A 345 -21.49 13.55 -2.92
C ILE A 345 -20.61 14.45 -3.76
N VAL A 346 -20.37 14.10 -5.02
CA VAL A 346 -19.53 14.89 -5.93
C VAL A 346 -20.06 16.32 -6.04
N ARG A 347 -21.37 16.50 -6.25
CA ARG A 347 -22.04 17.81 -6.31
C ARG A 347 -21.89 18.62 -5.02
N LYS A 348 -21.89 17.98 -3.84
CA LYS A 348 -21.66 18.67 -2.56
C LYS A 348 -20.27 19.31 -2.53
N TYR A 349 -19.23 18.58 -2.92
CA TYR A 349 -17.85 19.08 -2.97
C TYR A 349 -17.67 20.15 -4.06
N LEU A 350 -18.22 19.91 -5.26
CA LEU A 350 -18.20 20.89 -6.34
C LEU A 350 -18.90 22.21 -5.94
N SER A 351 -20.02 22.14 -5.20
CA SER A 351 -20.70 23.33 -4.69
C SER A 351 -19.82 24.17 -3.77
N ASN A 352 -18.95 23.54 -2.97
CA ASN A 352 -17.99 24.27 -2.13
C ASN A 352 -16.90 24.95 -2.96
N ILE A 353 -16.37 24.25 -3.98
CA ILE A 353 -15.43 24.84 -4.95
C ILE A 353 -16.07 26.04 -5.65
N VAL A 354 -17.31 25.89 -6.11
CA VAL A 354 -18.06 26.97 -6.77
C VAL A 354 -18.30 28.15 -5.82
N ARG A 355 -18.64 27.92 -4.55
CA ARG A 355 -18.75 28.98 -3.52
C ARG A 355 -17.41 29.69 -3.24
N SER A 356 -16.29 29.06 -3.52
CA SER A 356 -14.98 29.72 -3.40
C SER A 356 -14.74 30.74 -4.52
N LEU A 357 -15.40 30.59 -5.67
CA LEU A 357 -15.32 31.52 -6.80
C LEU A 357 -15.93 32.88 -6.45
N SER A 358 -17.11 32.89 -5.83
CA SER A 358 -17.81 34.14 -5.47
C SER A 358 -17.12 34.97 -4.38
N LYS A 359 -16.12 34.39 -3.70
CA LYS A 359 -15.29 35.09 -2.69
C LYS A 359 -14.01 35.69 -3.27
N SER A 360 -13.68 35.38 -4.52
CA SER A 360 -12.50 35.94 -5.20
C SER A 360 -12.83 37.32 -5.77
N LYS A 361 -11.81 38.19 -5.88
CA LYS A 361 -11.96 39.56 -6.40
C LYS A 361 -11.96 39.63 -7.93
N ASP A 362 -11.68 38.52 -8.61
CA ASP A 362 -11.60 38.47 -10.07
C ASP A 362 -13.01 38.33 -10.67
N GLU A 363 -13.33 39.16 -11.66
CA GLU A 363 -14.59 39.05 -12.41
C GLU A 363 -14.72 37.65 -13.01
N ILE A 364 -15.85 36.99 -12.74
CA ILE A 364 -16.16 35.68 -13.30
C ILE A 364 -16.76 35.91 -14.69
N ASP A 365 -16.07 35.44 -15.73
CA ASP A 365 -16.53 35.52 -17.13
C ASP A 365 -17.97 34.95 -17.25
N PRO A 366 -18.92 35.67 -17.87
CA PRO A 366 -20.28 35.19 -18.14
C PRO A 366 -20.34 33.82 -18.81
N LYS A 367 -19.36 33.47 -19.66
CA LYS A 367 -19.27 32.14 -20.28
C LYS A 367 -18.99 31.04 -19.25
N MET A 368 -18.24 31.33 -18.20
CA MET A 368 -18.00 30.39 -17.10
C MET A 368 -19.25 30.18 -16.24
N ILE A 369 -20.01 31.24 -16.00
CA ILE A 369 -21.30 31.17 -15.29
C ILE A 369 -22.28 30.31 -16.10
N GLN A 370 -22.37 30.52 -17.42
CA GLN A 370 -23.20 29.71 -18.30
C GLN A 370 -22.79 28.23 -18.29
N LYS A 371 -21.47 27.95 -18.33
CA LYS A 371 -20.91 26.59 -18.27
C LYS A 371 -21.17 25.89 -16.93
N LEU A 372 -21.19 26.60 -15.82
CA LEU A 372 -21.54 26.02 -14.51
C LEU A 372 -23.05 25.85 -14.34
N THR A 373 -23.83 26.75 -14.94
CA THR A 373 -25.30 26.68 -14.96
C THR A 373 -25.78 25.50 -15.81
N SER A 374 -25.12 25.17 -16.92
CA SER A 374 -25.41 23.96 -17.72
C SER A 374 -25.16 22.67 -16.93
N HIS A 375 -24.29 22.71 -15.92
CA HIS A 375 -24.06 21.60 -14.99
C HIS A 375 -25.02 21.59 -13.79
N GLY A 376 -25.94 22.56 -13.72
CA GLY A 376 -26.95 22.68 -12.66
C GLY A 376 -26.46 23.40 -11.39
N PHE A 377 -25.35 24.13 -11.46
CA PHE A 377 -24.91 24.99 -10.36
C PHE A 377 -25.50 26.39 -10.55
N GLY A 378 -26.43 26.77 -9.67
CA GLY A 378 -26.95 28.13 -9.60
C GLY A 378 -26.01 29.04 -8.82
N PHE A 379 -25.79 30.24 -9.34
CA PHE A 379 -25.11 31.29 -8.61
C PHE A 379 -26.12 32.27 -8.03
N PRO A 380 -26.07 32.56 -6.72
CA PRO A 380 -26.71 33.74 -6.17
C PRO A 380 -25.80 34.92 -6.52
N PHE A 381 -25.99 35.52 -7.69
CA PHE A 381 -25.53 36.88 -7.93
C PHE A 381 -26.66 37.83 -7.59
#